data_AF-A0A1S8C693-F1
#
_entry.id   AF-A0A1S8C693-F1
#
_cell.length_a   1.000
_cell.length_b   1.000
_cell.length_c   1.000
_cell.angle_alpha   90.00
_cell.angle_beta   90.00
_cell.angle_gamma   90.00
#
_symmetry.space_group_name_H-M   'P 1'
#
loop_
_entity.id
_entity.type
_entity.pdbx_description
1 polymer ?
#
loop_
_entity_poly.entity_id
_entity_poly.type
_entity_poly.pdbx_seq_one_letter_code
_entity_poly.pdbx_strand_id
1 'polypeptide(L)'
;AGRPALGGCRGLPPQDAAALLARTLGREALTGYVQQRFGPGCYSLAHALIAGLPVREYVTTNYDPLVELAAADLGRPLRVLPFDEATAGDPWLLKLHGDAAHPDSIVLTREQYLEFGDHRTALAGVLQSLLLTRHVLFVGTSMLDDDLIRIAHQVRRVLHRPGESPRRRTGTVLSVQADPVRARLWEQDVETVAMGGGDVPTPEAARRLEVLLDLLGCLSSRPIGYLLDPAYRGLLDAEEEELAEALGGVAEALATGTRHSWAGHEVRRLLVDLGRADAG
;
A
#
# COMPACT_ATOMS: atom_id res chain seq x y z
N ALA A 1 -11.50 -43.54 -3.71
CA ALA A 1 -10.04 -43.36 -3.56
C ALA A 1 -9.80 -42.29 -2.50
N GLY A 2 -8.94 -42.56 -1.52
CA GLY A 2 -8.92 -41.90 -0.22
C GLY A 2 -8.55 -40.42 -0.25
N ARG A 3 -9.22 -39.62 0.60
CA ARG A 3 -8.78 -38.26 0.96
C ARG A 3 -7.35 -38.36 1.52
N PRO A 4 -6.35 -37.71 0.90
CA PRO A 4 -5.00 -37.72 1.46
C PRO A 4 -5.01 -37.00 2.82
N ALA A 5 -4.09 -37.41 3.69
CA ALA A 5 -4.00 -37.05 5.10
C ALA A 5 -3.71 -35.56 5.35
N LEU A 6 -4.68 -34.68 5.09
CA LEU A 6 -4.61 -33.25 5.42
C LEU A 6 -4.56 -32.98 6.95
N GLY A 7 -4.81 -34.01 7.78
CA GLY A 7 -4.69 -33.92 9.24
C GLY A 7 -3.25 -33.73 9.74
N GLY A 8 -2.24 -34.13 8.95
CA GLY A 8 -0.82 -34.05 9.33
C GLY A 8 -0.17 -32.68 9.17
N CYS A 9 -0.84 -31.72 8.50
CA CYS A 9 -0.31 -30.36 8.34
C CYS A 9 -0.49 -29.49 9.60
N ARG A 10 -1.30 -29.93 10.57
CA ARG A 10 -1.55 -29.18 11.81
C ARG A 10 -0.29 -29.21 12.68
N GLY A 11 0.35 -28.04 12.84
CA GLY A 11 1.54 -27.86 13.67
C GLY A 11 2.86 -27.75 12.90
N LEU A 12 2.84 -27.91 11.57
CA LEU A 12 3.99 -27.59 10.73
C LEU A 12 4.10 -26.08 10.50
N PRO A 13 5.33 -25.54 10.32
CA PRO A 13 5.51 -24.21 9.75
C PRO A 13 4.74 -24.07 8.42
N PRO A 14 4.14 -22.91 8.11
CA PRO A 14 3.32 -22.73 6.91
C PRO A 14 4.02 -23.13 5.60
N GLN A 15 5.32 -22.85 5.48
CA GLN A 15 6.13 -23.18 4.31
C GLN A 15 6.31 -24.70 4.13
N ASP A 16 6.45 -25.45 5.23
CA ASP A 16 6.61 -26.91 5.20
C ASP A 16 5.27 -27.59 4.90
N ALA A 17 4.18 -27.06 5.46
CA ALA A 17 2.82 -27.48 5.12
C ALA A 17 2.54 -27.23 3.63
N ALA A 18 2.93 -26.06 3.09
CA ALA A 18 2.80 -25.74 1.68
C ALA A 18 3.64 -26.69 0.80
N ALA A 19 4.87 -27.01 1.20
CA ALA A 19 5.72 -27.96 0.48
C ALA A 19 5.13 -29.37 0.44
N LEU A 20 4.54 -29.83 1.55
CA LEU A 20 3.85 -31.13 1.60
C LEU A 20 2.60 -31.13 0.69
N LEU A 21 1.82 -30.05 0.70
CA LEU A 21 0.66 -29.88 -0.17
C LEU A 21 1.07 -29.85 -1.64
N ALA A 22 2.12 -29.12 -2.00
CA ALA A 22 2.65 -29.07 -3.36
C ALA A 22 3.09 -30.46 -3.85
N ARG A 23 3.76 -31.25 -2.99
CA ARG A 23 4.15 -32.63 -3.30
C ARG A 23 2.97 -33.58 -3.48
N THR A 24 1.89 -33.35 -2.72
CA THR A 24 0.72 -34.25 -2.71
C THR A 24 -0.26 -33.94 -3.83
N LEU A 25 -0.50 -32.65 -4.09
CA LEU A 25 -1.49 -32.16 -5.04
C LEU A 25 -0.90 -31.83 -6.41
N GLY A 26 0.41 -31.58 -6.48
CA GLY A 26 1.06 -31.00 -7.64
C GLY A 26 1.02 -29.47 -7.62
N ARG A 27 2.00 -28.83 -8.28
CA ARG A 27 2.16 -27.37 -8.34
C ARG A 27 0.94 -26.69 -8.96
N GLU A 28 0.46 -27.19 -10.10
CA GLU A 28 -0.70 -26.62 -10.82
C GLU A 28 -1.99 -26.63 -10.00
N ALA A 29 -2.27 -27.72 -9.27
CA ALA A 29 -3.46 -27.79 -8.43
C ALA A 29 -3.37 -26.82 -7.24
N LEU A 30 -2.18 -26.64 -6.68
CA LEU A 30 -1.94 -25.69 -5.59
C LEU A 30 -2.09 -24.24 -6.07
N THR A 31 -1.47 -23.87 -7.19
CA THR A 31 -1.60 -22.52 -7.75
C THR A 31 -3.01 -22.22 -8.22
N GLY A 32 -3.70 -23.20 -8.83
CA GLY A 32 -5.12 -23.11 -9.18
C GLY A 32 -6.01 -22.91 -7.95
N TYR A 33 -5.69 -23.55 -6.81
CA TYR A 33 -6.40 -23.31 -5.55
C TYR A 33 -6.19 -21.88 -5.03
N VAL A 34 -4.97 -21.35 -5.11
CA VAL A 34 -4.70 -19.94 -4.74
C VAL A 34 -5.52 -19.00 -5.61
N GLN A 35 -5.51 -19.19 -6.93
CA GLN A 35 -6.28 -18.38 -7.85
C GLN A 35 -7.79 -18.45 -7.58
N GLN A 36 -8.32 -19.64 -7.27
CA GLN A 36 -9.74 -19.79 -6.93
C GLN A 36 -10.08 -19.11 -5.60
N ARG A 37 -9.19 -19.18 -4.60
CA ARG A 37 -9.46 -18.69 -3.24
C ARG A 37 -9.20 -17.20 -3.07
N PHE A 38 -8.20 -16.69 -3.78
CA PHE A 38 -7.67 -15.33 -3.71
C PHE A 38 -7.78 -14.61 -5.06
N GLY A 39 -8.69 -15.05 -5.93
CA GLY A 39 -9.01 -14.33 -7.16
C GLY A 39 -9.82 -13.05 -6.88
N PRO A 40 -10.28 -12.37 -7.94
CA PRO A 40 -11.13 -11.19 -7.83
C PRO A 40 -12.38 -11.45 -6.99
N GLY A 41 -12.76 -10.48 -6.17
CA GLY A 41 -13.93 -10.57 -5.29
C GLY A 41 -14.29 -9.22 -4.69
N CYS A 42 -15.24 -9.23 -3.74
CA CYS A 42 -15.62 -8.02 -3.03
C CYS A 42 -14.50 -7.58 -2.08
N TYR A 43 -14.02 -6.35 -2.25
CA TYR A 43 -13.11 -5.73 -1.29
C TYR A 43 -13.88 -5.12 -0.11
N SER A 44 -13.22 -5.01 1.04
CA SER A 44 -13.79 -4.36 2.23
C SER A 44 -13.60 -2.84 2.21
N LEU A 45 -14.32 -2.12 3.09
CA LEU A 45 -14.15 -0.68 3.27
C LEU A 45 -12.68 -0.28 3.52
N ALA A 46 -11.93 -1.09 4.27
CA ALA A 46 -10.51 -0.84 4.51
C ALA A 46 -9.68 -0.76 3.22
N HIS A 47 -9.98 -1.57 2.20
CA HIS A 47 -9.27 -1.50 0.92
C HIS A 47 -9.54 -0.17 0.22
N ALA A 48 -10.80 0.28 0.19
CA ALA A 48 -11.18 1.56 -0.37
C ALA A 48 -10.53 2.73 0.38
N LEU A 49 -10.52 2.69 1.71
CA LEU A 49 -9.87 3.73 2.53
C LEU A 49 -8.36 3.78 2.29
N ILE A 50 -7.68 2.63 2.21
CA ILE A 50 -6.24 2.55 1.92
C ILE A 50 -5.94 3.06 0.51
N ALA A 51 -6.70 2.61 -0.50
CA ALA A 51 -6.56 3.05 -1.88
C ALA A 51 -6.85 4.55 -2.04
N GLY A 52 -7.74 5.10 -1.20
CA GLY A 52 -8.09 6.51 -1.16
C GLY A 52 -7.02 7.42 -0.54
N LEU A 53 -6.02 6.88 0.17
CA LEU A 53 -4.96 7.71 0.76
C LEU A 53 -4.15 8.43 -0.31
N PRO A 54 -3.66 9.67 -0.07
CA PRO A 54 -2.89 10.45 -1.03
C PRO A 54 -1.41 9.98 -1.11
N VAL A 55 -1.23 8.67 -1.28
CA VAL A 55 0.08 8.02 -1.47
C VAL A 55 0.16 7.40 -2.88
N ARG A 56 1.38 7.14 -3.34
CA ARG A 56 1.66 6.59 -4.68
C ARG A 56 2.31 5.22 -4.65
N GLU A 57 2.86 4.83 -3.51
CA GLU A 57 3.75 3.68 -3.38
C GLU A 57 3.07 2.69 -2.42
N TYR A 58 2.51 1.60 -2.95
CA TYR A 58 1.84 0.56 -2.16
C TYR A 58 2.64 -0.74 -2.21
N VAL A 59 2.65 -1.50 -1.12
CA VAL A 59 3.31 -2.81 -1.04
C VAL A 59 2.38 -3.79 -0.35
N THR A 60 2.28 -5.01 -0.90
CA THR A 60 1.48 -6.08 -0.31
C THR A 60 2.18 -7.44 -0.43
N THR A 61 1.89 -8.30 0.53
CA THR A 61 2.22 -9.73 0.51
C THR A 61 1.02 -10.59 0.09
N ASN A 62 -0.13 -9.97 -0.19
CA ASN A 62 -1.35 -10.67 -0.61
C ASN A 62 -1.31 -10.98 -2.10
N TYR A 63 -1.93 -12.09 -2.47
CA TYR A 63 -2.08 -12.53 -3.88
C TYR A 63 -3.29 -11.90 -4.56
N ASP A 64 -4.32 -11.57 -3.78
CA ASP A 64 -5.59 -11.09 -4.30
C ASP A 64 -5.48 -9.70 -4.93
N PRO A 65 -6.43 -9.33 -5.81
CA PRO A 65 -6.40 -8.06 -6.50
C PRO A 65 -7.20 -6.95 -5.80
N LEU A 66 -7.51 -7.10 -4.50
CA LEU A 66 -8.53 -6.26 -3.85
C LEU A 66 -8.12 -4.80 -3.70
N VAL A 67 -6.82 -4.51 -3.57
CA VAL A 67 -6.33 -3.12 -3.44
C VAL A 67 -6.38 -2.40 -4.79
N GLU A 68 -5.89 -3.02 -5.86
CA GLU A 68 -5.90 -2.43 -7.19
C GLU A 68 -7.31 -2.33 -7.78
N LEU A 69 -8.22 -3.27 -7.44
CA LEU A 69 -9.64 -3.14 -7.78
C LEU A 69 -10.27 -1.94 -7.07
N ALA A 70 -10.06 -1.81 -5.76
CA ALA A 70 -10.58 -0.66 -5.01
C ALA A 70 -10.01 0.67 -5.53
N ALA A 71 -8.73 0.70 -5.91
CA ALA A 71 -8.10 1.87 -6.46
C ALA A 71 -8.65 2.24 -7.84
N ALA A 72 -8.90 1.26 -8.71
CA ALA A 72 -9.53 1.46 -10.00
C ALA A 72 -10.96 2.02 -9.88
N ASP A 73 -11.77 1.47 -8.96
CA ASP A 73 -13.14 1.92 -8.71
C ASP A 73 -13.19 3.36 -8.13
N LEU A 74 -12.12 3.81 -7.48
CA LEU A 74 -11.92 5.19 -7.03
C LEU A 74 -11.36 6.13 -8.12
N GLY A 75 -11.14 5.65 -9.34
CA GLY A 75 -10.54 6.42 -10.43
C GLY A 75 -9.03 6.65 -10.29
N ARG A 76 -8.35 5.83 -9.48
CA ARG A 76 -6.91 5.93 -9.18
C ARG A 76 -6.19 4.61 -9.50
N PRO A 77 -6.18 4.17 -10.77
CA PRO A 77 -5.59 2.88 -11.14
C PRO A 77 -4.11 2.80 -10.74
N LEU A 78 -3.69 1.63 -10.25
CA LEU A 78 -2.32 1.35 -9.84
C LEU A 78 -1.63 0.47 -10.88
N ARG A 79 -0.34 0.72 -11.14
CA ARG A 79 0.52 -0.23 -11.87
C ARG A 79 0.93 -1.36 -10.93
N VAL A 80 0.62 -2.61 -11.25
CA VAL A 80 0.89 -3.78 -10.40
C VAL A 80 2.28 -4.33 -10.72
N LEU A 81 3.25 -4.05 -9.85
CA LEU A 81 4.62 -4.52 -10.00
C LEU A 81 4.78 -5.93 -9.40
N PRO A 82 5.56 -6.82 -10.05
CA PRO A 82 6.43 -6.56 -11.21
C PRO A 82 5.81 -6.89 -12.58
N PHE A 83 4.48 -7.01 -12.67
CA PHE A 83 3.80 -7.48 -13.87
C PHE A 83 3.55 -6.37 -14.89
N ASP A 84 3.33 -5.14 -14.42
CA ASP A 84 3.16 -3.95 -15.23
C ASP A 84 4.46 -3.14 -15.36
N GLU A 85 4.61 -2.45 -16.48
CA GLU A 85 5.69 -1.46 -16.64
C GLU A 85 5.50 -0.25 -15.71
N ALA A 86 6.51 0.03 -14.88
CA ALA A 86 6.54 1.22 -14.03
C ALA A 86 6.80 2.48 -14.86
N THR A 87 5.95 3.49 -14.73
CA THR A 87 6.18 4.83 -15.28
C THR A 87 6.49 5.81 -14.17
N ALA A 88 7.49 6.66 -14.37
CA ALA A 88 7.91 7.62 -13.36
C ALA A 88 6.77 8.59 -13.02
N GLY A 89 6.37 8.62 -11.75
CA GLY A 89 5.31 9.49 -11.25
C GLY A 89 3.96 8.81 -11.08
N ASP A 90 3.71 7.69 -11.76
CA ASP A 90 2.48 6.91 -11.63
C ASP A 90 2.42 6.18 -10.29
N PRO A 91 1.22 6.05 -9.69
CA PRO A 91 1.05 5.24 -8.51
C PRO A 91 1.15 3.74 -8.84
N TRP A 92 1.72 2.96 -7.93
CA TRP A 92 2.01 1.54 -8.14
C TRP A 92 1.78 0.70 -6.88
N LEU A 93 1.51 -0.57 -7.10
CA LEU A 93 1.36 -1.61 -6.08
C LEU A 93 2.40 -2.71 -6.32
N LEU A 94 3.32 -2.90 -5.38
CA LEU A 94 4.31 -3.97 -5.40
C LEU A 94 3.77 -5.21 -4.69
N LYS A 95 3.67 -6.34 -5.40
CA LYS A 95 3.33 -7.64 -4.82
C LYS A 95 4.59 -8.47 -4.58
N LEU A 96 4.91 -8.74 -3.32
CA LEU A 96 6.18 -9.39 -2.95
C LEU A 96 6.20 -10.90 -3.19
N HIS A 97 5.04 -11.57 -3.07
CA HIS A 97 4.94 -13.04 -3.13
C HIS A 97 4.27 -13.56 -4.40
N GLY A 98 3.98 -12.67 -5.35
CA GLY A 98 3.29 -12.99 -6.60
C GLY A 98 1.83 -12.52 -6.61
N ASP A 99 1.11 -12.96 -7.65
CA ASP A 99 -0.25 -12.51 -7.94
C ASP A 99 -1.14 -13.69 -8.36
N ALA A 100 -2.39 -13.69 -7.90
CA ALA A 100 -3.37 -14.72 -8.25
C ALA A 100 -3.68 -14.79 -9.76
N ALA A 101 -3.56 -13.68 -10.50
CA ALA A 101 -3.67 -13.61 -11.96
C ALA A 101 -2.42 -14.11 -12.69
N HIS A 102 -1.29 -14.26 -11.98
CA HIS A 102 -0.04 -14.80 -12.52
C HIS A 102 0.39 -16.04 -11.73
N PRO A 103 -0.26 -17.21 -11.93
CA PRO A 103 -0.05 -18.40 -11.10
C PRO A 103 1.42 -18.87 -10.99
N ASP A 104 2.22 -18.65 -12.03
CA ASP A 104 3.63 -19.05 -12.06
C ASP A 104 4.51 -18.19 -11.12
N SER A 105 4.04 -17.01 -10.74
CA SER A 105 4.72 -16.09 -9.81
C SER A 105 4.49 -16.41 -8.34
N ILE A 106 3.55 -17.32 -8.01
CA ILE A 106 3.13 -17.61 -6.64
C ILE A 106 4.26 -18.29 -5.85
N VAL A 107 4.63 -17.70 -4.72
CA VAL A 107 5.66 -18.22 -3.81
C VAL A 107 5.03 -18.76 -2.52
N LEU A 108 4.97 -20.09 -2.38
CA LEU A 108 4.40 -20.75 -1.19
C LEU A 108 5.36 -21.72 -0.51
N THR A 109 6.17 -22.43 -1.28
CA THR A 109 7.06 -23.47 -0.75
C THR A 109 8.48 -22.94 -0.58
N ARG A 110 9.23 -23.54 0.34
CA ARG A 110 10.65 -23.22 0.53
C ARG A 110 11.49 -23.37 -0.75
N GLU A 111 11.13 -24.32 -1.62
CA GLU A 111 11.77 -24.52 -2.92
C GLU A 111 11.50 -23.33 -3.86
N GLN A 112 10.27 -22.84 -3.93
CA GLN A 112 9.94 -21.64 -4.70
C GLN A 112 10.65 -20.40 -4.14
N TYR A 113 10.77 -20.29 -2.81
CA TYR A 113 11.56 -19.22 -2.19
C TYR A 113 13.02 -19.20 -2.68
N LEU A 114 13.61 -20.37 -2.95
CA LEU A 114 14.96 -20.52 -3.49
C LEU A 114 15.01 -20.28 -5.00
N GLU A 115 14.04 -20.83 -5.75
CA GLU A 115 13.92 -20.71 -7.21
C GLU A 115 13.78 -19.24 -7.65
N PHE A 116 12.98 -18.45 -6.93
CA PHE A 116 12.74 -17.03 -7.21
C PHE A 116 13.68 -16.08 -6.47
N GLY A 117 14.82 -16.56 -5.96
CA GLY A 117 15.73 -15.80 -5.11
C GLY A 117 16.18 -14.46 -5.72
N ASP A 118 16.60 -14.45 -6.99
CA ASP A 118 17.10 -13.24 -7.66
C ASP A 118 15.99 -12.21 -7.88
N HIS A 119 14.83 -12.65 -8.37
CA HIS A 119 13.67 -11.79 -8.59
C HIS A 119 13.20 -11.15 -7.27
N ARG A 120 13.10 -11.96 -6.22
CA ARG A 120 12.73 -11.49 -4.87
C ARG A 120 13.76 -10.56 -4.26
N THR A 121 15.03 -10.73 -4.57
CA THR A 121 16.09 -9.81 -4.13
C THR A 121 15.88 -8.42 -4.73
N ALA A 122 15.47 -8.34 -6.00
CA ALA A 122 15.12 -7.06 -6.62
C ALA A 122 13.90 -6.41 -5.96
N LEU A 123 12.81 -7.14 -5.75
CA LEU A 123 11.60 -6.62 -5.09
C LEU A 123 11.88 -6.21 -3.63
N ALA A 124 12.68 -7.00 -2.92
CA ALA A 124 13.15 -6.67 -1.57
C ALA A 124 13.97 -5.37 -1.55
N GLY A 125 14.78 -5.12 -2.58
CA GLY A 125 15.51 -3.86 -2.75
C GLY A 125 14.59 -2.64 -2.87
N VAL A 126 13.44 -2.78 -3.53
CA VAL A 126 12.44 -1.71 -3.63
C VAL A 126 11.87 -1.40 -2.23
N LEU A 127 11.44 -2.42 -1.49
CA LEU A 127 10.93 -2.23 -0.13
C LEU A 127 12.02 -1.67 0.82
N GLN A 128 13.26 -2.12 0.69
CA GLN A 128 14.40 -1.58 1.44
C GLN A 128 14.56 -0.08 1.16
N SER A 129 14.47 0.34 -0.10
CA SER A 129 14.55 1.75 -0.49
C SER A 129 13.39 2.56 0.11
N LEU A 130 12.16 2.03 0.09
CA LEU A 130 11.01 2.67 0.73
C LEU A 130 11.23 2.87 2.23
N LEU A 131 11.68 1.84 2.94
CA LEU A 131 11.92 1.93 4.39
C LEU A 131 13.06 2.88 4.76
N LEU A 132 14.04 3.07 3.87
CA LEU A 132 15.14 4.03 4.05
C LEU A 132 14.71 5.48 3.76
N THR A 133 13.79 5.69 2.81
CA THR A 133 13.49 7.02 2.25
C THR A 133 12.14 7.57 2.68
N ARG A 134 11.22 6.72 3.15
CA ARG A 134 9.84 7.07 3.49
C ARG A 134 9.49 6.71 4.94
N HIS A 135 8.25 6.99 5.31
CA HIS A 135 7.62 6.43 6.50
C HIS A 135 6.56 5.44 6.01
N VAL A 136 6.66 4.17 6.40
CA VAL A 136 5.75 3.13 5.92
C VAL A 136 4.60 2.93 6.90
N LEU A 137 3.36 3.03 6.41
CA LEU A 137 2.17 2.65 7.15
C LEU A 137 1.84 1.19 6.87
N PHE A 138 1.91 0.36 7.90
CA PHE A 138 1.64 -1.06 7.86
C PHE A 138 0.22 -1.32 8.35
N VAL A 139 -0.65 -1.86 7.48
CA VAL A 139 -2.05 -2.17 7.81
C VAL A 139 -2.33 -3.63 7.53
N GLY A 140 -2.96 -4.33 8.48
CA GLY A 140 -3.35 -5.74 8.29
C GLY A 140 -2.19 -6.74 8.25
N THR A 141 -0.96 -6.32 8.57
CA THR A 141 0.21 -7.20 8.60
C THR A 141 0.45 -7.81 9.99
N SER A 142 0.84 -9.08 9.99
CA SER A 142 1.29 -9.77 11.19
C SER A 142 2.72 -9.38 11.58
N MET A 143 3.51 -8.78 10.68
CA MET A 143 4.97 -8.58 10.84
C MET A 143 5.73 -9.88 11.11
N LEU A 144 5.19 -11.03 10.69
CA LEU A 144 5.81 -12.35 10.84
C LEU A 144 6.40 -12.88 9.52
N ASP A 145 6.33 -12.07 8.48
CA ASP A 145 6.89 -12.43 7.19
C ASP A 145 8.41 -12.38 7.23
N ASP A 146 9.06 -13.51 6.94
CA ASP A 146 10.52 -13.65 7.00
C ASP A 146 11.26 -12.61 6.13
N ASP A 147 10.67 -12.17 5.01
CA ASP A 147 11.26 -11.16 4.16
C ASP A 147 11.12 -9.76 4.72
N LEU A 148 9.93 -9.41 5.21
CA LEU A 148 9.73 -8.15 5.91
C LEU A 148 10.69 -8.06 7.11
N ILE A 149 10.86 -9.15 7.85
CA ILE A 149 11.80 -9.23 8.99
C ILE A 149 13.23 -9.00 8.54
N ARG A 150 13.67 -9.75 7.52
CA ARG A 150 15.03 -9.61 6.98
C ARG A 150 15.30 -8.19 6.51
N ILE A 151 14.38 -7.60 5.74
CA ILE A 151 14.53 -6.26 5.17
C ILE A 151 14.55 -5.20 6.28
N ALA A 152 13.62 -5.25 7.23
CA ALA A 152 13.59 -4.33 8.36
C ALA A 152 14.90 -4.40 9.15
N HIS A 153 15.43 -5.60 9.42
CA HIS A 153 16.72 -5.78 10.09
C HIS A 153 17.89 -5.16 9.30
N GLN A 154 17.93 -5.35 7.98
CA GLN A 154 18.97 -4.76 7.12
C GLN A 154 18.90 -3.22 7.16
N VAL A 155 17.70 -2.65 7.04
CA VAL A 155 17.47 -1.20 7.12
C VAL A 155 17.90 -0.66 8.48
N ARG A 156 17.53 -1.34 9.56
CA ARG A 156 17.91 -0.96 10.92
C ARG A 156 19.41 -0.85 11.08
N ARG A 157 20.18 -1.84 10.58
CA ARG A 157 21.65 -1.82 10.64
C ARG A 157 22.29 -0.67 9.87
N VAL A 158 21.63 -0.16 8.83
CA VAL A 158 22.08 0.99 8.06
C VAL A 158 21.77 2.29 8.81
N LEU A 159 20.58 2.41 9.38
CA LEU A 159 20.12 3.63 10.06
C LEU A 159 20.70 3.81 11.47
N HIS A 160 21.10 2.72 12.12
CA HIS A 160 21.54 2.72 13.51
C HIS A 160 23.00 2.30 13.63
N ARG A 161 23.81 3.17 14.24
CA ARG A 161 25.14 2.77 14.71
C ARG A 161 25.01 1.99 16.02
N PRO A 162 25.85 0.97 16.26
CA PRO A 162 25.87 0.26 17.53
C PRO A 162 26.08 1.24 18.70
N GLY A 163 25.14 1.27 19.65
CA GLY A 163 25.21 2.12 20.85
C GLY A 163 24.45 3.45 20.79
N GLU A 164 23.81 3.81 19.67
CA GLU A 164 22.95 4.99 19.57
C GLU A 164 21.47 4.61 19.62
N SER A 165 20.65 5.43 20.30
CA SER A 165 19.19 5.33 20.25
C SER A 165 18.66 5.58 18.84
N PRO A 166 17.55 4.95 18.43
CA PRO A 166 16.93 5.20 17.14
C PRO A 166 16.68 6.67 16.86
N ARG A 167 17.30 7.17 15.78
CA ARG A 167 17.08 8.55 15.32
C ARG A 167 15.67 8.75 14.78
N ARG A 168 15.06 7.70 14.21
CA ARG A 168 13.73 7.73 13.61
C ARG A 168 13.19 6.32 13.44
N ARG A 169 11.89 6.11 13.71
CA ARG A 169 11.16 4.89 13.35
C ARG A 169 10.83 4.90 11.85
N THR A 170 10.97 3.76 11.19
CA THR A 170 10.78 3.64 9.73
C THR A 170 9.32 3.48 9.32
N GLY A 171 8.43 3.19 10.27
CA GLY A 171 7.01 3.03 9.99
C GLY A 171 6.12 2.98 11.22
N THR A 172 4.81 2.91 10.96
CA THR A 172 3.76 2.70 11.94
C THR A 172 2.93 1.49 11.55
N VAL A 173 2.68 0.58 12.50
CA VAL A 173 1.83 -0.59 12.37
C VAL A 173 0.49 -0.30 13.02
N LEU A 174 -0.58 -0.40 12.22
CA LEU A 174 -1.96 -0.38 12.72
C LEU A 174 -2.41 -1.82 12.95
N SER A 175 -2.67 -2.16 14.21
CA SER A 175 -3.19 -3.48 14.60
C SER A 175 -4.63 -3.38 15.09
N VAL A 176 -5.46 -4.35 14.71
CA VAL A 176 -6.84 -4.43 15.21
C VAL A 176 -6.84 -4.65 16.72
N GLN A 177 -5.97 -5.55 17.21
CA GLN A 177 -5.85 -5.89 18.62
C GLN A 177 -4.44 -5.58 19.14
N ALA A 178 -4.36 -5.25 20.42
CA ALA A 178 -3.09 -5.04 21.11
C ALA A 178 -2.33 -6.35 21.24
N ASP A 179 -1.05 -6.30 20.89
CA ASP A 179 -0.10 -7.40 21.07
C ASP A 179 1.17 -6.82 21.70
N PRO A 180 1.24 -6.76 23.05
CA PRO A 180 2.34 -6.11 23.75
C PRO A 180 3.69 -6.77 23.46
N VAL A 181 3.70 -8.10 23.27
CA VAL A 181 4.93 -8.85 23.00
C VAL A 181 5.47 -8.48 21.61
N ARG A 182 4.60 -8.45 20.61
CA ARG A 182 4.98 -8.03 19.26
C ARG A 182 5.36 -6.55 19.20
N ALA A 183 4.60 -5.67 19.85
CA ALA A 183 4.95 -4.26 19.92
C ALA A 183 6.34 -4.04 20.55
N ARG A 184 6.69 -4.82 21.58
CA ARG A 184 8.01 -4.78 22.22
C ARG A 184 9.12 -5.29 21.30
N LEU A 185 8.88 -6.36 20.55
CA LEU A 185 9.86 -6.93 19.61
C LEU A 185 10.29 -5.91 18.54
N TRP A 186 9.35 -5.06 18.12
CA TRP A 186 9.52 -4.12 17.00
C TRP A 186 9.70 -2.66 17.42
N GLU A 187 9.80 -2.36 18.72
CA GLU A 187 9.73 -0.99 19.26
C GLU A 187 10.85 -0.04 18.75
N GLN A 188 11.94 -0.64 18.27
CA GLN A 188 13.11 0.05 17.74
C GLN A 188 12.99 0.36 16.24
N ASP A 189 12.10 -0.33 15.53
CA ASP A 189 11.97 -0.27 14.07
C ASP A 189 10.70 0.48 13.65
N VAL A 190 9.59 0.20 14.32
CA VAL A 190 8.26 0.74 14.01
C VAL A 190 7.48 1.12 15.27
N GLU A 191 6.53 2.03 15.11
CA GLU A 191 5.54 2.36 16.12
C GLU A 191 4.32 1.46 15.96
N THR A 192 3.81 0.86 17.04
CA THR A 192 2.58 0.05 16.95
C THR A 192 1.42 0.79 17.60
N VAL A 193 0.33 0.97 16.84
CA VAL A 193 -0.92 1.57 17.30
C VAL A 193 -2.02 0.51 17.21
N ALA A 194 -2.55 0.11 18.36
CA ALA A 194 -3.62 -0.87 18.46
C ALA A 194 -4.99 -0.19 18.58
N MET A 195 -5.99 -0.69 17.87
CA MET A 195 -7.36 -0.12 17.89
C MET A 195 -8.19 -0.58 19.09
N GLY A 196 -7.82 -1.71 19.69
CA GLY A 196 -8.46 -2.28 20.87
C GLY A 196 -7.47 -3.02 21.77
N GLY A 197 -7.69 -2.94 23.08
CA GLY A 197 -7.08 -3.82 24.07
C GLY A 197 -7.81 -5.16 24.16
N GLY A 198 -7.34 -6.06 25.01
CA GLY A 198 -7.95 -7.40 25.17
C GLY A 198 -9.39 -7.39 25.70
N ASP A 199 -9.86 -6.24 26.19
CA ASP A 199 -11.22 -5.96 26.65
C ASP A 199 -12.17 -5.51 25.52
N VAL A 200 -11.64 -5.09 24.37
CA VAL A 200 -12.43 -4.57 23.24
C VAL A 200 -12.71 -5.69 22.24
N PRO A 201 -13.99 -5.97 21.91
CA PRO A 201 -14.34 -6.97 20.90
C PRO A 201 -13.69 -6.69 19.54
N THR A 202 -13.24 -7.74 18.85
CA THR A 202 -12.57 -7.62 17.54
C THR A 202 -13.35 -6.82 16.50
N PRO A 203 -14.68 -6.97 16.33
CA PRO A 203 -15.44 -6.18 15.37
C PRO A 203 -15.42 -4.67 15.68
N GLU A 204 -15.47 -4.31 16.97
CA GLU A 204 -15.42 -2.91 17.38
C GLU A 204 -14.03 -2.31 17.10
N ALA A 205 -12.97 -3.06 17.42
CA ALA A 205 -11.62 -2.62 17.14
C ALA A 205 -11.33 -2.53 15.62
N ALA A 206 -11.90 -3.44 14.82
CA ALA A 206 -11.83 -3.36 13.36
C ALA A 206 -12.57 -2.11 12.83
N ARG A 207 -13.73 -1.77 13.41
CA ARG A 207 -14.44 -0.54 13.06
C ARG A 207 -13.64 0.71 13.41
N ARG A 208 -12.94 0.72 14.55
CA ARG A 208 -12.03 1.81 14.93
C ARG A 208 -10.86 1.97 13.93
N LEU A 209 -10.35 0.86 13.38
CA LEU A 209 -9.34 0.92 12.31
C LEU A 209 -9.88 1.66 11.09
N GLU A 210 -11.10 1.34 10.65
CA GLU A 210 -11.74 2.01 9.52
C GLU A 210 -11.94 3.50 9.79
N VAL A 211 -12.43 3.87 10.98
CA VAL A 211 -12.60 5.28 11.37
C VAL A 211 -11.25 6.02 11.39
N LEU A 212 -10.19 5.38 11.87
CA LEU A 212 -8.85 5.96 11.86
C LEU A 212 -8.33 6.16 10.43
N LEU A 213 -8.52 5.18 9.54
CA LEU A 213 -8.11 5.28 8.14
C LEU A 213 -8.86 6.39 7.40
N ASP A 214 -10.17 6.52 7.65
CA ASP A 214 -10.99 7.60 7.11
C ASP A 214 -10.52 8.97 7.61
N LEU A 215 -10.27 9.11 8.92
CA LEU A 215 -9.70 10.32 9.50
C LEU A 215 -8.31 10.64 8.92
N LEU A 216 -7.48 9.62 8.70
CA LEU A 216 -6.16 9.79 8.09
C LEU A 216 -6.30 10.29 6.65
N GLY A 217 -7.24 9.74 5.87
CA GLY A 217 -7.60 10.25 4.56
C GLY A 217 -8.02 11.72 4.61
N CYS A 218 -8.92 12.07 5.52
CA CYS A 218 -9.38 13.45 5.73
C CYS A 218 -8.24 14.41 6.07
N LEU A 219 -7.38 14.06 7.03
CA LEU A 219 -6.28 14.92 7.49
C LEU A 219 -5.11 15.00 6.51
N SER A 220 -4.93 14.00 5.65
CA SER A 220 -3.86 13.97 4.64
C SER A 220 -4.28 14.54 3.29
N SER A 221 -5.59 14.61 3.04
CA SER A 221 -6.13 15.26 1.84
C SER A 221 -5.85 16.74 1.89
N ARG A 222 -5.28 17.28 0.82
CA ARG A 222 -5.12 18.73 0.67
C ARG A 222 -6.42 19.27 0.06
N PRO A 223 -7.17 20.14 0.75
CA PRO A 223 -8.43 20.69 0.25
C PRO A 223 -8.22 21.77 -0.83
N ILE A 224 -7.24 21.57 -1.72
CA ILE A 224 -6.83 22.57 -2.71
C ILE A 224 -7.38 22.26 -4.11
N GLY A 225 -7.82 21.02 -4.34
CA GLY A 225 -8.25 20.53 -5.66
C GLY A 225 -9.58 21.08 -6.16
N TYR A 226 -10.25 21.93 -5.38
CA TYR A 226 -11.51 22.58 -5.76
C TYR A 226 -11.41 24.11 -5.74
N LEU A 227 -10.23 24.68 -5.44
CA LEU A 227 -10.04 26.13 -5.29
C LEU A 227 -10.52 26.91 -6.51
N LEU A 228 -10.30 26.37 -7.71
CA LEU A 228 -10.67 26.99 -8.98
C LEU A 228 -11.95 26.42 -9.61
N ASP A 229 -12.61 25.47 -8.94
CA ASP A 229 -13.85 24.88 -9.44
C ASP A 229 -15.05 25.77 -9.02
N PRO A 230 -15.80 26.34 -9.99
CA PRO A 230 -16.95 27.20 -9.69
C PRO A 230 -18.02 26.54 -8.82
N ALA A 231 -18.16 25.21 -8.86
CA ALA A 231 -19.16 24.48 -8.09
C ALA A 231 -18.91 24.54 -6.57
N TYR A 232 -17.66 24.81 -6.15
CA TYR A 232 -17.24 24.80 -4.75
C TYR A 232 -16.94 26.18 -4.18
N ARG A 233 -17.23 27.27 -4.89
CA ARG A 233 -16.99 28.65 -4.39
C ARG A 233 -17.58 28.90 -3.00
N GLY A 234 -18.74 28.32 -2.69
CA GLY A 234 -19.38 28.47 -1.38
C GLY A 234 -18.67 27.77 -0.21
N LEU A 235 -17.60 27.01 -0.47
CA LEU A 235 -16.78 26.37 0.55
C LEU A 235 -15.48 27.14 0.85
N LEU A 236 -15.17 28.17 0.06
CA LEU A 236 -13.94 28.95 0.21
C LEU A 236 -14.07 29.94 1.36
N ASP A 237 -12.98 30.16 2.09
CA ASP A 237 -12.87 31.32 2.97
C ASP A 237 -12.44 32.58 2.20
N ALA A 238 -12.37 33.73 2.88
CA ALA A 238 -12.06 35.00 2.25
C ALA A 238 -10.64 35.05 1.64
N GLU A 239 -9.66 34.35 2.23
CA GLU A 239 -8.29 34.29 1.70
C GLU A 239 -8.25 33.42 0.44
N GLU A 240 -8.97 32.30 0.46
CA GLU A 240 -9.10 31.38 -0.67
C GLU A 240 -9.86 32.02 -1.85
N GLU A 241 -10.90 32.83 -1.59
CA GLU A 241 -11.61 33.59 -2.62
C GLU A 241 -10.68 34.57 -3.36
N GLU A 242 -9.91 35.37 -2.61
CA GLU A 242 -8.94 36.31 -3.19
C GLU A 242 -7.87 35.57 -4.03
N LEU A 243 -7.38 34.44 -3.52
CA LEU A 243 -6.40 33.61 -4.22
C LEU A 243 -6.98 33.01 -5.50
N ALA A 244 -8.22 32.50 -5.45
CA ALA A 244 -8.90 31.92 -6.61
C ALA A 244 -9.13 32.97 -7.71
N GLU A 245 -9.49 34.21 -7.35
CA GLU A 245 -9.62 35.30 -8.32
C GLU A 245 -8.28 35.66 -8.98
N ALA A 246 -7.20 35.79 -8.19
CA ALA A 246 -5.88 36.08 -8.71
C ALA A 246 -5.39 35.00 -9.67
N LEU A 247 -5.55 33.73 -9.29
CA LEU A 247 -5.22 32.58 -10.12
C LEU A 247 -6.11 32.49 -11.37
N GLY A 248 -7.38 32.91 -11.29
CA GLY A 248 -8.28 33.08 -12.43
C GLY A 248 -7.73 34.06 -13.47
N GLY A 249 -7.21 35.20 -13.04
CA GLY A 249 -6.55 36.17 -13.93
C GLY A 249 -5.30 35.60 -14.62
N VAL A 250 -4.47 34.85 -13.88
CA VAL A 250 -3.31 34.12 -14.45
C VAL A 250 -3.79 33.10 -15.49
N ALA A 251 -4.85 32.39 -15.17
CA ALA A 251 -5.50 31.40 -16.00
C ALA A 251 -5.95 31.96 -17.36
N GLU A 252 -6.50 33.17 -17.39
CA GLU A 252 -6.92 33.89 -18.60
C GLU A 252 -5.72 34.42 -19.41
N ALA A 253 -4.72 34.97 -18.72
CA ALA A 253 -3.48 35.44 -19.35
C ALA A 253 -2.73 34.31 -20.07
N LEU A 254 -2.71 33.10 -19.49
CA LEU A 254 -2.10 31.91 -20.12
C LEU A 254 -2.88 31.38 -21.34
N ALA A 255 -4.19 31.64 -21.40
CA ALA A 255 -5.02 31.27 -22.56
C ALA A 255 -4.71 32.16 -23.78
N THR A 256 -4.32 33.41 -23.54
CA THR A 256 -4.10 34.44 -24.56
C THR A 256 -2.64 34.64 -24.96
N GLY A 257 -1.65 34.41 -24.07
CA GLY A 257 -0.28 34.92 -24.27
C GLY A 257 0.87 33.90 -24.38
N THR A 258 0.71 32.63 -24.00
CA THR A 258 1.88 31.76 -23.72
C THR A 258 1.60 30.27 -23.96
N ARG A 259 1.27 29.90 -25.20
CA ARG A 259 0.96 28.49 -25.53
C ARG A 259 2.16 27.53 -25.45
N HIS A 260 3.40 28.01 -25.57
CA HIS A 260 4.58 27.14 -25.84
C HIS A 260 5.75 27.25 -24.84
N SER A 261 5.65 28.04 -23.75
CA SER A 261 6.75 28.11 -22.77
C SER A 261 6.63 26.99 -21.74
N TRP A 262 7.78 26.45 -21.32
CA TRP A 262 7.83 25.42 -20.27
C TRP A 262 7.25 25.93 -18.94
N ALA A 263 7.53 27.19 -18.59
CA ALA A 263 6.92 27.84 -17.44
C ALA A 263 5.39 27.91 -17.53
N GLY A 264 4.84 28.18 -18.73
CA GLY A 264 3.39 28.19 -18.94
C GLY A 264 2.76 26.81 -18.78
N HIS A 265 3.45 25.74 -19.16
CA HIS A 265 3.01 24.36 -18.95
C HIS A 265 2.96 24.01 -17.45
N GLU A 266 4.01 24.36 -16.70
CA GLU A 266 4.05 24.11 -15.25
C GLU A 266 2.93 24.87 -14.51
N VAL A 267 2.69 26.13 -14.86
CA VAL A 267 1.58 26.89 -14.25
C VAL A 267 0.22 26.31 -14.65
N ARG A 268 0.02 25.84 -15.89
CA ARG A 268 -1.22 25.14 -16.26
C ARG A 268 -1.43 23.87 -15.45
N ARG A 269 -0.40 23.04 -15.28
CA ARG A 269 -0.48 21.83 -14.45
C ARG A 269 -0.92 22.18 -13.02
N LEU A 270 -0.31 23.21 -12.43
CA LEU A 270 -0.71 23.70 -11.12
C LEU A 270 -2.18 24.15 -11.09
N LEU A 271 -2.65 24.88 -12.09
CA LEU A 271 -4.05 25.33 -12.15
C LEU A 271 -5.03 24.14 -12.26
N VAL A 272 -4.68 23.10 -13.01
CA VAL A 272 -5.46 21.85 -13.08
C VAL A 272 -5.47 21.14 -11.73
N ASP A 273 -4.31 21.03 -11.07
CA ASP A 273 -4.20 20.46 -9.72
C ASP A 273 -5.03 21.23 -8.68
N LEU A 274 -5.33 22.51 -8.93
CA LEU A 274 -6.16 23.38 -8.10
C LEU A 274 -7.66 23.37 -8.47
N GLY A 275 -8.09 22.47 -9.36
CA GLY A 275 -9.51 22.29 -9.69
C GLY A 275 -9.99 23.04 -10.93
N ARG A 276 -9.08 23.60 -11.74
CA ARG A 276 -9.48 24.17 -13.04
C ARG A 276 -9.81 23.03 -14.00
N ALA A 277 -11.00 23.07 -14.61
CA ALA A 277 -11.34 22.15 -15.68
C ALA A 277 -10.34 22.28 -16.84
N ASP A 278 -9.84 21.14 -17.33
CA ASP A 278 -8.99 21.09 -18.52
C ASP A 278 -9.81 21.55 -19.72
N ALA A 279 -9.54 22.76 -20.20
CA ALA A 279 -9.99 23.19 -21.51
C ALA A 279 -9.04 22.56 -22.54
N GLY A 280 -9.36 21.33 -22.95
CA GLY A 280 -8.71 20.65 -24.08
C GLY A 280 -8.74 21.47 -25.36
#